data_AF-A0A926UQA4-F1
#
_entry.id   AF-A0A926UQA4-F1
#
_cell.length_a   1.000
_cell.length_b   1.000
_cell.length_c   1.000
_cell.angle_alpha   90.00
_cell.angle_beta   90.00
_cell.angle_gamma   90.00
#
_symmetry.space_group_name_H-M   'P 1'
#
loop_
_entity.id
_entity.type
_entity.pdbx_description
1 polymer ?
#
loop_
_entity_poly.entity_id
_entity_poly.type
_entity_poly.pdbx_seq_one_letter_code
_entity_poly.pdbx_strand_id
1 'polypeptide(L)'
;MNTVRTVSDTKKDFYLAFPKPVNQVYRRVVDELLVEIHLLKVNQTFTYDAIFALGVVTTFDRFTAGYKPETDRFAVFHALCSALQFDSDRIRQDANTLSELAQRSPHEVKTLLTSLDSGLSLEPLSSQLQAIASKENFKYSRLLGVGLYALLEIADPEAIGDNGKREELIKVVGDILKFGSDRLVKDIDLYRSNLDKIEQARQMIADMVEAERKKRSQKSAAETSEPVDKSEPVDSK
;
A
#
# COMPACT_ATOMS: atom_id res chain seq x y z
N MET A 1 -32.07 -10.18 -14.59
CA MET A 1 -30.78 -10.84 -14.84
C MET A 1 -29.73 -10.08 -14.02
N ASN A 2 -29.12 -10.70 -13.02
CA ASN A 2 -27.97 -10.08 -12.33
C ASN A 2 -26.75 -10.24 -13.23
N THR A 3 -26.48 -9.22 -14.05
CA THR A 3 -25.23 -9.14 -14.81
C THR A 3 -24.07 -9.07 -13.82
N VAL A 4 -23.17 -10.04 -13.89
CA VAL A 4 -21.92 -10.03 -13.11
C VAL A 4 -21.18 -8.75 -13.46
N ARG A 5 -20.91 -7.92 -12.46
CA ARG A 5 -20.21 -6.64 -12.60
C ARG A 5 -18.86 -6.87 -13.27
N THR A 6 -18.49 -6.01 -14.22
CA THR A 6 -17.21 -6.11 -14.93
C THR A 6 -16.12 -5.23 -14.30
N VAL A 7 -14.87 -5.47 -14.67
CA VAL A 7 -13.75 -4.57 -14.35
C VAL A 7 -14.01 -3.17 -14.91
N SER A 8 -14.60 -3.07 -16.09
CA SER A 8 -14.96 -1.78 -16.72
C SER A 8 -15.98 -1.01 -15.90
N ASP A 9 -17.01 -1.68 -15.36
CA ASP A 9 -17.99 -1.04 -14.47
C ASP A 9 -17.32 -0.54 -13.18
N THR A 10 -16.41 -1.34 -12.62
CA THR A 10 -15.64 -0.97 -11.42
C THR A 10 -14.77 0.26 -11.66
N LYS A 11 -14.04 0.31 -12.79
CA LYS A 11 -13.25 1.48 -13.16
C LYS A 11 -14.12 2.71 -13.41
N LYS A 12 -15.27 2.54 -14.08
CA LYS A 12 -16.22 3.62 -14.30
C LYS A 12 -16.69 4.22 -12.97
N ASP A 13 -17.08 3.38 -12.01
CA ASP A 13 -17.56 3.84 -10.71
C ASP A 13 -16.45 4.53 -9.90
N PHE A 14 -15.20 4.08 -10.03
CA PHE A 14 -14.05 4.79 -9.43
C PHE A 14 -13.93 6.22 -9.97
N TYR A 15 -13.97 6.42 -11.29
CA TYR A 15 -13.85 7.75 -11.88
C TYR A 15 -15.12 8.62 -11.67
N LEU A 16 -16.27 8.01 -11.40
CA LEU A 16 -17.47 8.74 -10.93
C LEU A 16 -17.30 9.23 -9.48
N ALA A 17 -16.74 8.40 -8.60
CA ALA A 17 -16.50 8.73 -7.21
C ALA A 17 -15.31 9.69 -7.01
N PHE A 18 -14.30 9.62 -7.88
CA PHE A 18 -13.14 10.52 -7.91
C PHE A 18 -12.95 11.11 -9.31
N PRO A 19 -13.64 12.21 -9.64
CA PRO A 19 -13.60 12.81 -10.99
C PRO A 19 -12.32 13.61 -11.27
N LYS A 20 -11.46 13.82 -10.26
CA LYS A 20 -10.17 14.50 -10.42
C LYS A 20 -9.14 13.56 -11.06
N PRO A 21 -8.13 14.10 -11.78
CA PRO A 21 -7.02 13.29 -12.26
C PRO A 21 -6.26 12.66 -11.09
N VAL A 22 -6.10 11.34 -11.10
CA VAL A 22 -5.17 10.65 -10.20
C VAL A 22 -3.74 11.01 -10.63
N ASN A 23 -2.90 11.38 -9.67
CA ASN A 23 -1.50 11.70 -9.94
C ASN A 23 -0.81 10.52 -10.68
N GLN A 24 -0.12 10.84 -11.78
CA GLN A 24 0.43 9.86 -12.71
C GLN A 24 1.39 8.85 -12.06
N VAL A 25 2.14 9.27 -11.03
CA VAL A 25 3.07 8.39 -10.28
C VAL A 25 2.31 7.23 -9.63
N TYR A 26 1.11 7.48 -9.13
CA TYR A 26 0.32 6.54 -8.35
C TYR A 26 -0.81 5.88 -9.15
N ARG A 27 -1.12 6.41 -10.35
CA ARG A 27 -2.21 5.90 -11.20
C ARG A 27 -2.10 4.39 -11.44
N ARG A 28 -0.90 3.90 -11.73
CA ARG A 28 -0.66 2.47 -11.96
C ARG A 28 -1.05 1.63 -10.74
N VAL A 29 -0.71 2.08 -9.53
CA VAL A 29 -1.05 1.39 -8.29
C VAL A 29 -2.56 1.31 -8.11
N VAL A 30 -3.26 2.43 -8.31
CA VAL A 30 -4.73 2.50 -8.20
C VAL A 30 -5.41 1.58 -9.23
N ASP A 31 -4.96 1.64 -10.49
CA ASP A 31 -5.53 0.81 -11.57
C ASP A 31 -5.29 -0.69 -11.32
N GLU A 32 -4.09 -1.08 -10.84
CA GLU A 32 -3.78 -2.48 -10.50
C GLU A 32 -4.61 -2.97 -9.30
N LEU A 33 -4.75 -2.16 -8.24
CA LEU A 33 -5.59 -2.51 -7.08
C LEU A 33 -7.07 -2.66 -7.46
N LEU A 34 -7.62 -1.76 -8.29
CA LEU A 34 -9.01 -1.87 -8.76
C LEU A 34 -9.25 -3.19 -9.50
N VAL A 35 -8.31 -3.58 -10.38
CA VAL A 35 -8.44 -4.82 -11.17
C VAL A 35 -8.25 -6.04 -10.28
N GLU A 36 -7.19 -6.07 -9.47
CA GLU A 36 -6.88 -7.21 -8.59
C GLU A 36 -8.03 -7.47 -7.62
N ILE A 37 -8.49 -6.45 -6.89
CA ILE A 37 -9.54 -6.63 -5.88
C ILE A 37 -10.87 -6.97 -6.55
N HIS A 38 -11.18 -6.42 -7.73
CA HIS A 38 -12.36 -6.82 -8.49
C HIS A 38 -12.34 -8.31 -8.82
N LEU A 39 -11.22 -8.81 -9.37
CA LEU A 39 -11.07 -10.22 -9.73
C LEU A 39 -11.10 -11.15 -8.51
N LEU A 40 -10.65 -10.69 -7.35
CA LEU A 40 -10.82 -11.40 -6.09
C LEU A 40 -12.29 -11.44 -5.68
N LYS A 41 -12.98 -10.31 -5.68
CA LYS A 41 -14.37 -10.21 -5.21
C LYS A 41 -15.35 -11.09 -6.00
N VAL A 42 -15.16 -11.20 -7.31
CA VAL A 42 -16.01 -12.05 -8.17
C VAL A 42 -15.63 -13.53 -8.12
N ASN A 43 -14.52 -13.88 -7.47
CA ASN A 43 -14.11 -15.27 -7.29
C ASN A 43 -14.96 -15.94 -6.20
N GLN A 44 -15.56 -17.10 -6.52
CA GLN A 44 -16.50 -17.80 -5.63
C GLN A 44 -15.88 -18.25 -4.30
N THR A 45 -14.56 -18.47 -4.24
CA THR A 45 -13.90 -18.94 -3.02
C THR A 45 -13.19 -17.85 -2.25
N PHE A 46 -13.22 -16.60 -2.74
CA PHE A 46 -12.76 -15.44 -1.99
C PHE A 46 -13.61 -15.20 -0.75
N THR A 47 -12.95 -14.75 0.31
CA THR A 47 -13.59 -14.39 1.56
C THR A 47 -12.85 -13.16 2.09
N TYR A 48 -13.62 -12.15 2.46
CA TYR A 48 -13.08 -10.99 3.13
C TYR A 48 -12.75 -11.33 4.59
N ASP A 49 -11.57 -10.91 5.05
CA ASP A 49 -11.16 -10.95 6.44
C ASP A 49 -10.29 -9.73 6.78
N ALA A 50 -9.96 -9.56 8.06
CA ALA A 50 -9.19 -8.41 8.52
C ALA A 50 -7.72 -8.45 8.06
N ILE A 51 -7.16 -9.64 7.78
CA ILE A 51 -5.79 -9.80 7.26
C ILE A 51 -5.73 -9.25 5.84
N PHE A 52 -6.72 -9.56 5.00
CA PHE A 52 -6.88 -8.97 3.67
C PHE A 52 -7.07 -7.45 3.77
N ALA A 53 -7.89 -6.97 4.70
CA ALA A 53 -8.10 -5.54 4.92
C ALA A 53 -6.78 -4.82 5.28
N LEU A 54 -6.00 -5.39 6.19
CA LEU A 54 -4.68 -4.90 6.56
C LEU A 54 -3.74 -4.85 5.35
N GLY A 55 -3.76 -5.89 4.52
CA GLY A 55 -3.00 -5.94 3.28
C GLY A 55 -3.38 -4.85 2.26
N VAL A 56 -4.68 -4.61 2.07
CA VAL A 56 -5.20 -3.53 1.21
C VAL A 56 -4.75 -2.17 1.71
N VAL A 57 -4.95 -1.89 3.01
CA VAL A 57 -4.58 -0.63 3.64
C VAL A 57 -3.08 -0.39 3.56
N THR A 58 -2.28 -1.40 3.93
CA THR A 58 -0.82 -1.33 3.92
C THR A 58 -0.29 -1.09 2.52
N THR A 59 -0.79 -1.85 1.53
CA THR A 59 -0.41 -1.69 0.13
C THR A 59 -0.75 -0.28 -0.34
N PHE A 60 -1.99 0.17 -0.16
CA PHE A 60 -2.38 1.51 -0.60
C PHE A 60 -1.53 2.59 0.07
N ASP A 61 -1.34 2.51 1.38
CA ASP A 61 -0.68 3.57 2.13
C ASP A 61 0.80 3.70 1.81
N ARG A 62 1.52 2.58 1.74
CA ARG A 62 2.96 2.62 1.43
C ARG A 62 3.20 3.03 -0.01
N PHE A 63 2.43 2.50 -0.95
CA PHE A 63 2.58 2.86 -2.37
C PHE A 63 2.13 4.29 -2.69
N THR A 64 1.24 4.88 -1.88
CA THR A 64 0.77 6.28 -2.05
C THR A 64 1.40 7.25 -1.05
N ALA A 65 2.47 6.84 -0.37
CA ALA A 65 3.23 7.72 0.52
C ALA A 65 3.72 8.96 -0.26
N GLY A 66 3.47 10.14 0.31
CA GLY A 66 3.81 11.42 -0.31
C GLY A 66 2.85 11.92 -1.40
N TYR A 67 1.69 11.29 -1.59
CA TYR A 67 0.63 11.78 -2.48
C TYR A 67 0.22 13.22 -2.11
N LYS A 68 0.12 14.12 -3.09
CA LYS A 68 -0.27 15.53 -2.90
C LYS A 68 -1.45 15.92 -3.79
N PRO A 69 -2.45 16.65 -3.25
CA PRO A 69 -2.63 16.97 -1.83
C PRO A 69 -3.01 15.73 -1.02
N GLU A 70 -2.69 15.71 0.28
CA GLU A 70 -2.97 14.56 1.15
C GLU A 70 -4.47 14.28 1.29
N THR A 71 -5.31 15.32 1.25
CA THR A 71 -6.77 15.19 1.21
C THR A 71 -7.27 14.35 0.04
N ASP A 72 -6.63 14.47 -1.12
CA ASP A 72 -6.98 13.67 -2.29
C ASP A 72 -6.53 12.20 -2.13
N ARG A 73 -5.50 11.90 -1.33
CA ARG A 73 -5.10 10.51 -1.02
C ARG A 73 -6.22 9.76 -0.30
N PHE A 74 -6.85 10.39 0.69
CA PHE A 74 -8.01 9.82 1.39
C PHE A 74 -9.22 9.66 0.46
N ALA A 75 -9.50 10.67 -0.37
CA ALA A 75 -10.59 10.62 -1.34
C ALA A 75 -10.39 9.50 -2.38
N VAL A 76 -9.15 9.27 -2.86
CA VAL A 76 -8.81 8.17 -3.77
C VAL A 76 -9.04 6.82 -3.08
N PHE A 77 -8.64 6.66 -1.81
CA PHE A 77 -8.89 5.41 -1.07
C PHE A 77 -10.38 5.13 -0.92
N HIS A 78 -11.15 6.15 -0.53
CA HIS A 78 -12.61 6.05 -0.41
C HIS A 78 -13.25 5.67 -1.75
N ALA A 79 -12.88 6.35 -2.84
CA ALA A 79 -13.38 6.04 -4.18
C ALA A 79 -13.01 4.63 -4.64
N LEU A 80 -11.79 4.15 -4.34
CA LEU A 80 -11.35 2.80 -4.63
C LEU A 80 -12.21 1.76 -3.90
N CYS A 81 -12.42 1.93 -2.59
CA CYS A 81 -13.25 1.03 -1.80
C CYS A 81 -14.71 1.03 -2.30
N SER A 82 -15.28 2.23 -2.50
CA SER A 82 -16.66 2.39 -2.97
C SER A 82 -16.89 1.77 -4.35
N ALA A 83 -15.95 1.96 -5.29
CA ALA A 83 -15.99 1.33 -6.61
C ALA A 83 -15.92 -0.21 -6.54
N LEU A 84 -15.23 -0.75 -5.55
CA LEU A 84 -15.18 -2.18 -5.26
C LEU A 84 -16.34 -2.64 -4.37
N GLN A 85 -17.28 -1.75 -4.07
CA GLN A 85 -18.43 -1.93 -3.17
C GLN A 85 -17.99 -2.49 -1.80
N PHE A 86 -16.94 -1.89 -1.26
CA PHE A 86 -16.51 -1.98 0.12
C PHE A 86 -16.76 -0.66 0.83
N ASP A 87 -16.89 -0.73 2.15
CA ASP A 87 -16.87 0.42 3.04
C ASP A 87 -15.41 0.73 3.41
N SER A 88 -14.94 1.93 3.08
CA SER A 88 -13.56 2.35 3.37
C SER A 88 -13.27 2.44 4.86
N ASP A 89 -14.25 2.88 5.67
CA ASP A 89 -14.08 3.07 7.10
C ASP A 89 -13.97 1.72 7.78
N ARG A 90 -14.80 0.75 7.37
CA ARG A 90 -14.68 -0.63 7.83
C ARG A 90 -13.33 -1.25 7.47
N ILE A 91 -12.87 -1.11 6.22
CA ILE A 91 -11.56 -1.65 5.81
C ILE A 91 -10.43 -1.07 6.67
N ARG A 92 -10.47 0.24 6.94
CA ARG A 92 -9.49 0.92 7.80
C ARG A 92 -9.58 0.45 9.25
N GLN A 93 -10.78 0.30 9.78
CA GLN A 93 -11.01 -0.18 11.14
C GLN A 93 -10.51 -1.61 11.34
N ASP A 94 -10.82 -2.52 10.42
CA ASP A 94 -10.39 -3.92 10.48
C ASP A 94 -8.85 -4.03 10.40
N ALA A 95 -8.22 -3.24 9.52
CA ALA A 95 -6.77 -3.15 9.41
C ALA A 95 -6.12 -2.59 10.70
N ASN A 96 -6.67 -1.50 11.25
CA ASN A 96 -6.16 -0.88 12.48
C ASN A 96 -6.29 -1.83 13.67
N THR A 97 -7.41 -2.53 13.80
CA THR A 97 -7.66 -3.50 14.88
C THR A 97 -6.57 -4.59 14.89
N LEU A 98 -6.24 -5.16 13.73
CA LEU A 98 -5.17 -6.16 13.64
C LEU A 98 -3.77 -5.57 13.88
N SER A 99 -3.52 -4.35 13.42
CA SER A 99 -2.23 -3.68 13.64
C SER A 99 -2.00 -3.40 15.12
N GLU A 100 -3.00 -2.87 15.82
CA GLU A 100 -2.97 -2.62 17.26
C GLU A 100 -2.84 -3.93 18.06
N LEU A 101 -3.51 -5.00 17.61
CA LEU A 101 -3.38 -6.33 18.20
C LEU A 101 -1.93 -6.83 18.13
N ALA A 102 -1.28 -6.68 16.97
CA ALA A 102 0.13 -7.06 16.78
C ALA A 102 1.08 -6.17 17.59
N GLN A 103 0.80 -4.88 17.76
CA GLN A 103 1.59 -4.00 18.60
C GLN A 103 1.48 -4.37 20.09
N ARG A 104 0.28 -4.75 20.54
CA ARG A 104 0.02 -5.10 21.95
C ARG A 104 0.54 -6.49 22.32
N SER A 105 0.50 -7.43 21.38
CA SER A 105 0.80 -8.85 21.61
C SER A 105 1.70 -9.43 20.50
N PRO A 106 2.91 -8.86 20.30
CA PRO A 106 3.77 -9.22 19.17
C PRO A 106 4.20 -10.69 19.21
N HIS A 107 4.55 -11.20 20.38
CA HIS A 107 4.99 -12.59 20.54
C HIS A 107 3.87 -13.58 20.22
N GLU A 108 2.65 -13.32 20.70
CA GLU A 108 1.48 -14.15 20.45
C GLU A 108 1.07 -14.12 18.97
N VAL A 109 1.11 -12.95 18.34
CA VAL A 109 0.85 -12.81 16.90
C VAL A 109 1.87 -13.61 16.08
N LYS A 110 3.17 -13.46 16.36
CA LYS A 110 4.20 -14.26 15.68
C LYS A 110 3.93 -15.75 15.87
N THR A 111 3.68 -16.17 17.12
CA THR A 111 3.42 -17.57 17.46
C THR A 111 2.23 -18.13 16.71
N LEU A 112 1.11 -17.40 16.63
CA LEU A 112 -0.07 -17.80 15.87
C LEU A 112 0.19 -17.93 14.37
N LEU A 113 0.98 -17.02 13.80
CA LEU A 113 1.35 -17.07 12.39
C LEU A 113 2.27 -18.27 12.08
N THR A 114 3.10 -18.69 13.03
CA THR A 114 4.07 -19.78 12.86
C THR A 114 3.66 -21.10 13.52
N SER A 115 2.51 -21.17 14.19
CA SER A 115 1.98 -22.39 14.82
C SER A 115 0.49 -22.23 15.17
N LEU A 116 -0.38 -22.80 14.32
CA LEU A 116 -1.84 -22.76 14.52
C LEU A 116 -2.30 -23.54 15.76
N ASP A 117 -1.56 -24.59 16.14
CA ASP A 117 -1.88 -25.47 17.27
C ASP A 117 -1.22 -25.01 18.58
N SER A 118 -0.78 -23.75 18.65
CA SER A 118 -0.12 -23.16 19.83
C SER A 118 -1.01 -23.05 21.07
N GLY A 119 -2.33 -23.27 20.93
CA GLY A 119 -3.32 -23.12 22.02
C GLY A 119 -3.62 -21.66 22.38
N LEU A 120 -3.00 -20.69 21.70
CA LEU A 120 -3.28 -19.27 21.86
C LEU A 120 -4.61 -18.92 21.19
N SER A 121 -5.36 -18.03 21.83
CA SER A 121 -6.56 -17.42 21.25
C SER A 121 -6.43 -15.91 21.34
N LEU A 122 -6.34 -15.28 20.17
CA LEU A 122 -6.17 -13.84 20.03
C LEU A 122 -7.06 -13.36 18.89
N GLU A 123 -8.30 -13.05 19.23
CA GLU A 123 -9.31 -12.67 18.24
C GLU A 123 -9.10 -11.23 17.73
N PRO A 124 -9.40 -10.95 16.45
CA PRO A 124 -9.98 -11.88 15.46
C PRO A 124 -8.95 -12.76 14.73
N LEU A 125 -7.65 -12.63 15.03
CA LEU A 125 -6.58 -13.26 14.26
C LEU A 125 -6.62 -14.79 14.33
N SER A 126 -6.79 -15.37 15.52
CA SER A 126 -6.81 -16.84 15.69
C SER A 126 -7.89 -17.51 14.85
N SER A 127 -9.13 -17.03 14.91
CA SER A 127 -10.24 -17.61 14.13
C SER A 127 -10.05 -17.43 12.63
N GLN A 128 -9.51 -16.29 12.18
CA GLN A 128 -9.23 -16.05 10.76
C GLN A 128 -8.15 -16.98 10.21
N LEU A 129 -7.05 -17.18 10.94
CA LEU A 129 -5.98 -18.10 10.52
C LEU A 129 -6.48 -19.55 10.45
N GLN A 130 -7.30 -19.98 11.41
CA GLN A 130 -7.93 -21.30 11.38
C GLN A 130 -8.90 -21.47 10.19
N ALA A 131 -9.73 -20.46 9.93
CA ALA A 131 -10.65 -20.48 8.79
C ALA A 131 -9.92 -20.55 7.44
N ILE A 132 -8.78 -19.85 7.33
CA ILE A 132 -7.90 -19.92 6.17
C ILE A 132 -7.33 -21.33 6.00
N ALA A 133 -6.70 -21.88 7.04
CA ALA A 133 -5.95 -23.15 6.94
C ALA A 133 -6.84 -24.40 6.79
N SER A 134 -8.11 -24.30 7.20
CA SER A 134 -9.10 -25.38 7.10
C SER A 134 -9.88 -25.38 5.79
N LYS A 135 -9.88 -24.28 5.03
CA LYS A 135 -10.64 -24.17 3.77
C LYS A 135 -9.87 -24.77 2.61
N GLU A 136 -10.33 -25.91 2.10
CA GLU A 136 -9.68 -26.69 1.02
C GLU A 136 -9.36 -25.85 -0.23
N ASN A 137 -10.27 -24.98 -0.65
CA ASN A 137 -10.13 -24.15 -1.85
C ASN A 137 -10.04 -22.65 -1.51
N PHE A 138 -9.29 -22.30 -0.46
CA PHE A 138 -9.11 -20.90 -0.08
C PHE A 138 -8.48 -20.07 -1.21
N LYS A 139 -9.09 -18.92 -1.54
CA LYS A 139 -8.54 -18.00 -2.54
C LYS A 139 -7.47 -17.11 -1.92
N TYR A 140 -6.23 -17.57 -1.98
CA TYR A 140 -5.09 -16.71 -1.68
C TYR A 140 -5.03 -15.48 -2.61
N SER A 141 -4.62 -14.34 -2.04
CA SER A 141 -4.34 -13.09 -2.75
C SER A 141 -3.02 -12.50 -2.28
N ARG A 142 -2.34 -11.73 -3.15
CA ARG A 142 -1.11 -11.02 -2.78
C ARG A 142 -1.36 -10.03 -1.64
N LEU A 143 -2.54 -9.41 -1.63
CA LEU A 143 -2.97 -8.50 -0.57
C LEU A 143 -3.07 -9.21 0.79
N LEU A 144 -3.64 -10.43 0.85
CA LEU A 144 -3.60 -11.23 2.07
C LEU A 144 -2.15 -11.52 2.50
N GLY A 145 -1.28 -11.86 1.55
CA GLY A 145 0.15 -12.04 1.80
C GLY A 145 0.80 -10.81 2.42
N VAL A 146 0.54 -9.61 1.87
CA VAL A 146 1.03 -8.34 2.44
C VAL A 146 0.47 -8.10 3.85
N GLY A 147 -0.78 -8.48 4.12
CA GLY A 147 -1.36 -8.40 5.47
C GLY A 147 -0.63 -9.28 6.48
N LEU A 148 -0.32 -10.53 6.11
CA LEU A 148 0.48 -11.45 6.94
C LEU A 148 1.90 -10.90 7.16
N TYR A 149 2.52 -10.38 6.10
CA TYR A 149 3.84 -9.76 6.19
C TYR A 149 3.84 -8.53 7.11
N ALA A 150 2.81 -7.68 7.04
CA ALA A 150 2.68 -6.53 7.91
C ALA A 150 2.55 -6.93 9.39
N LEU A 151 1.82 -8.00 9.70
CA LEU A 151 1.74 -8.54 11.05
C LEU A 151 3.12 -9.03 11.55
N LEU A 152 3.87 -9.75 10.71
CA LEU A 152 5.23 -10.19 11.05
C LEU A 152 6.18 -9.01 11.25
N GLU A 153 6.08 -7.97 10.42
CA GLU A 153 6.92 -6.77 10.50
C GLU A 153 6.67 -6.00 11.81
N ILE A 154 5.43 -5.97 12.30
CA ILE A 154 5.09 -5.40 13.61
C ILE A 154 5.56 -6.31 14.75
N ALA A 155 5.36 -7.62 14.61
CA ALA A 155 5.60 -8.59 15.66
C ALA A 155 7.09 -8.91 15.90
N ASP A 156 7.90 -8.91 14.84
CA ASP A 156 9.33 -9.21 14.89
C ASP A 156 10.10 -8.41 13.82
N PRO A 157 10.23 -7.09 14.01
CA PRO A 157 10.91 -6.21 13.05
C PRO A 157 12.37 -6.61 12.84
N GLU A 158 13.05 -7.17 13.85
CA GLU A 158 14.44 -7.60 13.75
C GLU A 158 14.60 -8.79 12.81
N ALA A 159 13.76 -9.82 12.94
CA ALA A 159 13.80 -10.96 12.04
C ALA A 159 13.37 -10.58 10.61
N ILE A 160 12.41 -9.67 10.46
CA ILE A 160 11.98 -9.21 9.13
C ILE A 160 13.03 -8.30 8.46
N GLY A 161 13.82 -7.57 9.25
CA GLY A 161 14.95 -6.78 8.76
C GLY A 161 16.06 -7.64 8.16
N ASP A 162 16.28 -8.85 8.68
CA ASP A 162 17.26 -9.80 8.16
C ASP A 162 16.73 -10.60 6.97
N ASN A 163 17.51 -10.70 5.89
CA ASN A 163 17.04 -11.37 4.66
C ASN A 163 16.78 -12.87 4.86
N GLY A 164 17.66 -13.58 5.58
CA GLY A 164 17.55 -15.02 5.76
C GLY A 164 16.40 -15.38 6.70
N LYS A 165 16.33 -14.71 7.85
CA LYS A 165 15.26 -14.91 8.83
C LYS A 165 13.89 -14.52 8.27
N ARG A 166 13.80 -13.44 7.51
CA ARG A 166 12.56 -13.04 6.83
C ARG A 166 12.08 -14.13 5.88
N GLU A 167 12.95 -14.64 5.03
CA GLU A 167 12.59 -15.71 4.10
C GLU A 167 12.11 -16.97 4.84
N GLU A 168 12.83 -17.38 5.89
CA GLU A 168 12.46 -18.52 6.73
C GLU A 168 11.07 -18.35 7.36
N LEU A 169 10.81 -17.20 8.01
CA LEU A 169 9.51 -16.92 8.62
C LEU A 169 8.37 -16.94 7.60
N ILE A 170 8.58 -16.33 6.43
CA ILE A 170 7.56 -16.31 5.38
C ILE A 170 7.29 -17.72 4.85
N LYS A 171 8.33 -18.55 4.68
CA LYS A 171 8.14 -19.96 4.27
C LYS A 171 7.30 -20.72 5.28
N VAL A 172 7.62 -20.60 6.58
CA VAL A 172 6.85 -21.23 7.66
C VAL A 172 5.36 -20.83 7.59
N VAL A 173 5.06 -19.53 7.46
CA VAL A 173 3.67 -19.05 7.34
C VAL A 173 2.99 -19.62 6.09
N GLY A 174 3.67 -19.62 4.94
CA GLY A 174 3.12 -20.11 3.68
C GLY A 174 2.80 -21.61 3.69
N ASP A 175 3.61 -22.41 4.39
CA ASP A 175 3.38 -23.85 4.56
C ASP A 175 2.23 -24.12 5.54
N ILE A 176 2.19 -23.41 6.67
CA ILE A 176 1.14 -23.53 7.69
C ILE A 176 -0.25 -23.21 7.12
N LEU A 177 -0.34 -22.14 6.33
CA LEU A 177 -1.59 -21.72 5.71
C LEU A 177 -1.86 -22.41 4.37
N LYS A 178 -0.99 -23.33 3.94
CA LYS A 178 -1.13 -24.15 2.71
C LYS A 178 -1.28 -23.31 1.43
N PHE A 179 -0.64 -22.15 1.37
CA PHE A 179 -0.60 -21.30 0.17
C PHE A 179 0.52 -21.68 -0.81
N GLY A 180 1.49 -22.45 -0.30
CA GLY A 180 2.79 -22.69 -0.93
C GLY A 180 3.80 -21.63 -0.50
N SER A 181 4.79 -22.03 0.30
CA SER A 181 5.88 -21.19 0.80
C SER A 181 6.56 -20.37 -0.30
N ASP A 182 6.96 -21.00 -1.40
CA ASP A 182 7.60 -20.32 -2.55
C ASP A 182 6.73 -19.22 -3.16
N ARG A 183 5.40 -19.41 -3.15
CA ARG A 183 4.47 -18.42 -3.70
C ARG A 183 4.42 -17.18 -2.82
N LEU A 184 4.28 -17.37 -1.51
CA LEU A 184 4.22 -16.26 -0.58
C LEU A 184 5.55 -15.48 -0.56
N VAL A 185 6.69 -16.18 -0.54
CA VAL A 185 8.02 -15.54 -0.63
C VAL A 185 8.12 -14.67 -1.88
N LYS A 186 7.79 -15.21 -3.06
CA LYS A 186 7.85 -14.46 -4.33
C LYS A 186 6.96 -13.22 -4.33
N ASP A 187 5.75 -13.33 -3.79
CA ASP A 187 4.82 -12.19 -3.73
C ASP A 187 5.33 -11.10 -2.78
N ILE A 188 5.91 -11.47 -1.63
CA ILE A 188 6.49 -10.51 -0.68
C ILE A 188 7.76 -9.85 -1.26
N ASP A 189 8.63 -10.60 -1.92
CA ASP A 189 9.81 -10.03 -2.56
C ASP A 189 9.44 -9.05 -3.68
N LEU A 190 8.42 -9.40 -4.48
CA LEU A 190 7.89 -8.50 -5.50
C LEU A 190 7.27 -7.24 -4.89
N TYR A 191 6.49 -7.38 -3.81
CA TYR A 191 5.92 -6.26 -3.06
C TYR A 191 7.01 -5.31 -2.56
N ARG A 192 8.05 -5.84 -1.89
CA ARG A 192 9.16 -5.04 -1.35
C ARG A 192 9.95 -4.35 -2.46
N SER A 193 10.30 -5.08 -3.52
CA SER A 193 10.99 -4.51 -4.68
C SER A 193 10.21 -3.37 -5.35
N ASN A 194 8.88 -3.49 -5.44
CA ASN A 194 8.04 -2.44 -6.01
C ASN A 194 7.90 -1.23 -5.08
N LEU A 195 7.90 -1.45 -3.76
CA LEU A 195 7.98 -0.39 -2.75
C LEU A 195 9.24 0.45 -2.93
N ASP A 196 10.40 -0.21 -3.01
CA ASP A 196 11.70 0.43 -3.17
C ASP A 196 11.76 1.28 -4.46
N LYS A 197 11.21 0.75 -5.57
CA LYS A 197 11.17 1.48 -6.86
C LYS A 197 10.33 2.76 -6.77
N ILE A 198 9.18 2.72 -6.09
CA ILE A 198 8.33 3.91 -5.93
C ILE A 198 8.99 4.91 -4.99
N GLU A 199 9.64 4.44 -3.93
CA GLU A 199 10.38 5.32 -3.03
C GLU A 199 11.53 6.05 -3.75
N GLN A 200 12.30 5.32 -4.56
CA GLN A 200 13.34 5.91 -5.41
C GLN A 200 12.77 6.92 -6.40
N ALA A 201 11.69 6.57 -7.10
CA ALA A 201 11.04 7.49 -8.04
C ALA A 201 10.52 8.77 -7.33
N ARG A 202 9.95 8.63 -6.13
CA ARG A 202 9.50 9.77 -5.31
C ARG A 202 10.66 10.67 -4.92
N GLN A 203 11.79 10.10 -4.50
CA GLN A 203 12.97 10.87 -4.13
C GLN A 203 13.54 11.63 -5.33
N MET A 204 13.65 10.99 -6.49
CA MET A 204 14.10 11.64 -7.74
C MET A 204 13.22 12.84 -8.11
N ILE A 205 11.89 12.71 -8.00
CA ILE A 205 10.97 13.82 -8.29
C ILE A 205 11.15 14.95 -7.27
N ALA A 206 11.32 14.63 -5.98
CA ALA A 206 11.56 15.64 -4.95
C ALA A 206 12.85 16.44 -5.24
N ASP A 207 13.94 15.75 -5.55
CA ASP A 207 15.23 16.36 -5.87
C ASP A 207 15.15 17.26 -7.11
N MET A 208 14.43 16.83 -8.15
CA MET A 208 14.19 17.63 -9.36
C MET A 208 13.41 18.92 -9.05
N VAL A 209 12.35 18.83 -8.23
CA VAL A 209 11.55 20.00 -7.83
C VAL A 209 12.38 20.97 -7.00
N GLU A 210 13.22 20.48 -6.08
CA GLU A 210 14.13 21.33 -5.30
C GLU A 210 15.17 22.01 -6.18
N ALA A 211 15.76 21.29 -7.13
CA ALA A 211 16.73 21.84 -8.07
C ALA A 211 16.10 22.93 -8.96
N GLU A 212 14.88 22.73 -9.46
CA GLU A 212 14.15 23.75 -10.21
C GLU A 212 13.81 24.98 -9.36
N ARG A 213 13.38 24.79 -8.10
CA ARG A 213 13.12 25.90 -7.17
C ARG A 213 14.38 26.72 -6.91
N LYS A 214 15.53 26.07 -6.65
CA LYS A 214 16.83 26.74 -6.47
C LYS A 214 17.27 27.49 -7.71
N LYS A 215 17.10 26.91 -8.91
CA LYS A 215 17.40 27.60 -10.18
C LYS A 215 16.51 28.83 -10.38
N ARG A 216 15.22 28.74 -10.08
CA ARG A 216 14.29 29.89 -10.19
C ARG A 216 14.63 30.99 -9.19
N SER A 217 14.92 30.66 -7.94
CA SER A 217 15.29 31.65 -6.92
C SER A 217 16.60 32.36 -7.23
N GLN A 218 17.59 31.64 -7.79
CA GLN A 218 18.86 32.23 -8.24
C GLN A 218 18.66 33.18 -9.42
N LYS A 219 17.82 32.83 -10.39
CA LYS A 219 17.48 33.71 -11.52
C LYS A 219 16.76 34.98 -11.06
N SER A 220 15.76 34.85 -10.19
CA SER A 220 15.03 36.02 -9.66
C SER A 220 15.93 36.94 -8.83
N ALA A 221 16.92 36.40 -8.11
CA ALA A 221 17.88 37.19 -7.34
C ALA A 221 18.92 37.90 -8.22
N ALA A 222 19.31 37.29 -9.34
CA ALA A 222 20.19 37.91 -10.33
C ALA A 222 19.50 39.08 -11.04
N GLU A 223 18.22 38.93 -11.42
CA GLU A 223 17.43 39.97 -12.10
C GLU A 223 17.12 41.20 -11.21
N THR A 224 17.11 41.05 -9.88
CA THR A 224 16.95 42.19 -8.95
C THR A 224 18.27 42.91 -8.63
N SER A 225 19.40 42.40 -9.13
CA SER A 225 20.75 42.90 -8.80
C SER A 225 21.47 43.63 -9.93
N GLU A 226 20.87 43.78 -11.12
CA GLU A 226 21.43 44.62 -12.19
C GLU A 226 21.28 46.12 -11.87
N PRO A 227 22.37 46.91 -11.75
CA PRO A 227 22.28 48.34 -11.58
C PRO A 227 21.86 49.00 -12.91
N VAL A 228 20.87 49.88 -12.85
CA VAL A 228 20.55 50.83 -13.95
C VAL A 228 21.72 51.82 -14.05
N ASP A 229 22.75 51.51 -14.83
CA ASP A 229 23.78 52.46 -15.21
C ASP A 229 23.27 53.32 -16.37
N LYS A 230 22.68 54.48 -16.04
CA LYS A 230 22.49 55.59 -16.98
C LYS A 230 23.69 56.51 -16.88
N SER A 231 24.67 56.29 -17.75
CA SER A 231 25.70 57.28 -18.06
C SER A 231 25.22 58.19 -19.19
N GLU A 232 25.08 59.49 -18.91
CA GLU A 232 25.18 60.56 -19.90
C GLU A 232 26.24 61.57 -19.42
N PRO A 233 27.32 61.82 -20.18
CA PRO A 233 28.23 62.92 -19.89
C PRO A 233 27.73 64.19 -20.60
N VAL A 234 27.50 65.27 -19.85
CA VAL A 234 27.33 66.61 -20.42
C VAL A 234 28.60 67.41 -20.19
N ASP A 235 29.39 67.53 -21.25
CA ASP A 235 30.47 68.51 -21.39
C ASP A 235 29.93 69.93 -21.16
N SER A 236 30.59 70.69 -20.29
CA SER A 236 30.35 72.12 -20.09
C SER A 236 31.56 72.92 -20.59
N LYS A 237 31.33 73.78 -21.58
CA LYS A 237 32.19 74.90 -21.96
C LYS A 237 31.63 76.20 -21.39
#